data_AF-A0A0G0G303-F1
#
_entry.id   AF-A0A0G0G303-F1
#
_cell.length_a   1.000
_cell.length_b   1.000
_cell.length_c   1.000
_cell.angle_alpha   90.00
_cell.angle_beta   90.00
_cell.angle_gamma   90.00
#
_symmetry.space_group_name_H-M   'P 1'
#
loop_
_entity.id
_entity.type
_entity.pdbx_description
1 polymer ?
#
loop_
_entity_poly.entity_id
_entity_poly.type
_entity_poly.pdbx_seq_one_letter_code
_entity_poly.pdbx_strand_id
1 'polypeptide(L)'
;MIGIIVFLFGLAMGSFIGAWTYRLPRRIKISKGRSFCPKCKYQIAWYDNIPLVSYIVLAGKCRNCHKKIGFREPLIEIVTAFVFVTIFHFVNGCMFFSEGTVLQSDIVCSFVGKIGWWTLPYLLTIFFFIIATFVIDLEKKIIPDEFSFALLFLAIIGVMFANYNDLFLRLFFALLPALFLLFLHFITRGRGMGLGDVKLVLFAPILLGTWQNNLIWMMGSFIIGAIVGVIFMIFGKASFGKQIPFGPFLIISFFITLLFSDRIALRRSRDSQRRSDISAITDALNSFHEDYGFFPPSENGKIKICKNDNYNDVIESMAGDKIFDRNKFFEGLRGCNWGKDSFEDVFNNSSVYLKTIPVDPRESLGLNYLYMSDMDYFQVYTAMEGGSSEDTYNKGVVGRNLACGEKICSFGKSYIDIPLNISIEDYRKQLEEKRQKDLGK
;
A
#
# COMPACT_ATOMS: atom_id res chain seq x y z
N MET A 1 6.58 -5.68 29.11
CA MET A 1 7.92 -6.17 29.53
C MET A 1 8.87 -6.37 28.35
N ILE A 2 8.55 -7.20 27.34
CA ILE A 2 9.45 -7.48 26.21
C ILE A 2 9.82 -6.22 25.40
N GLY A 3 8.88 -5.29 25.17
CA GLY A 3 9.18 -4.03 24.48
C GLY A 3 10.25 -3.17 25.17
N ILE A 4 10.34 -3.22 26.50
CA ILE A 4 11.40 -2.52 27.26
C ILE A 4 12.75 -3.20 27.02
N ILE A 5 12.78 -4.53 26.98
CA ILE A 5 13.99 -5.30 26.67
C ILE A 5 14.48 -4.95 25.26
N VAL A 6 13.58 -4.88 24.28
CA VAL A 6 13.91 -4.47 22.89
C VAL A 6 14.42 -3.03 22.84
N PHE A 7 13.82 -2.11 23.61
CA PHE A 7 14.28 -0.74 23.71
C PHE A 7 15.71 -0.65 24.26
N LEU A 8 16.00 -1.32 25.39
CA LEU A 8 17.33 -1.37 25.99
C LEU A 8 18.36 -2.04 25.06
N PHE A 9 17.97 -3.10 24.37
CA PHE A 9 18.79 -3.74 23.36
C PHE A 9 19.08 -2.81 22.18
N GLY A 10 18.08 -2.06 21.71
CA GLY A 10 18.23 -1.06 20.66
C GLY A 10 19.16 0.08 21.06
N LEU A 11 19.12 0.54 22.31
CA LEU A 11 20.10 1.50 22.83
C LEU A 11 21.53 0.95 22.80
N ALA A 12 21.72 -0.29 23.23
CA ALA A 12 23.03 -0.95 23.21
C ALA A 12 23.55 -1.13 21.77
N MET A 13 22.69 -1.57 20.85
CA MET A 13 23.03 -1.70 19.43
C MET A 13 23.31 -0.34 18.79
N GLY A 14 22.56 0.70 19.13
CA GLY A 14 22.79 2.06 18.66
C GLY A 14 24.15 2.61 19.09
N SER A 15 24.56 2.34 20.33
CA SER A 15 25.91 2.70 20.80
C SER A 15 27.01 1.98 20.02
N PHE A 16 26.80 0.69 19.70
CA PHE A 16 27.72 -0.06 18.85
C PHE A 16 27.78 0.48 17.41
N ILE A 17 26.63 0.81 16.81
CA ILE A 17 26.55 1.47 15.49
C ILE A 17 27.31 2.80 15.52
N GLY A 18 27.13 3.60 16.57
CA GLY A 18 27.84 4.86 16.76
C GLY A 18 29.36 4.69 16.69
N ALA A 19 29.89 3.72 17.45
CA ALA A 19 31.31 3.37 17.43
C ALA A 19 31.79 2.80 16.08
N TRP A 20 30.99 1.94 15.45
CA TRP A 20 31.35 1.30 14.17
C TRP A 20 31.39 2.32 13.03
N THR A 21 30.35 3.14 12.89
CA THR A 21 30.24 4.19 11.88
C THR A 21 31.34 5.25 12.04
N TYR A 22 31.84 5.49 13.26
CA TYR A 22 33.01 6.34 13.47
C TYR A 22 34.32 5.69 12.97
N ARG A 23 34.49 4.39 13.17
CA ARG A 23 35.75 3.66 12.87
C ARG A 23 35.89 3.25 11.39
N LEU A 24 34.79 2.79 10.77
CA LEU A 24 34.82 2.18 9.44
C LEU A 24 35.34 3.14 8.35
N PRO A 25 34.83 4.39 8.21
CA PRO A 25 35.34 5.32 7.20
C PRO A 25 36.80 5.74 7.43
N ARG A 26 37.32 5.53 8.64
CA ARG A 26 38.71 5.83 9.03
C ARG A 26 39.63 4.61 8.94
N ARG A 27 39.13 3.47 8.42
CA ARG A 27 39.86 2.19 8.32
C ARG A 27 40.44 1.70 9.65
N ILE A 28 39.79 2.05 10.77
CA ILE A 28 40.16 1.55 12.10
C ILE A 28 39.43 0.23 12.30
N LYS A 29 40.18 -0.87 12.51
CA LYS A 29 39.58 -2.18 12.82
C LYS A 29 38.79 -2.11 14.13
N ILE A 30 37.59 -2.68 14.15
CA ILE A 30 36.72 -2.74 15.35
C ILE A 30 37.41 -3.50 16.49
N SER A 31 38.16 -4.56 16.16
CA SER A 31 38.91 -5.38 17.11
C SER A 31 40.12 -4.68 17.73
N LYS A 32 40.53 -3.52 17.19
CA LYS A 32 41.73 -2.82 17.66
C LYS A 32 41.37 -1.73 18.67
N GLY A 33 41.38 -2.11 19.95
CA GLY A 33 41.31 -1.22 21.11
C GLY A 33 39.90 -0.92 21.63
N ARG A 34 39.83 -0.41 22.86
CA ARG A 34 38.58 -0.01 23.54
C ARG A 34 38.02 1.31 22.98
N SER A 35 36.78 1.65 23.34
CA SER A 35 36.21 2.97 23.06
C SER A 35 37.10 4.07 23.66
N PHE A 36 37.31 5.15 22.93
CA PHE A 36 38.18 6.25 23.36
C PHE A 36 37.58 7.61 23.02
N CYS A 37 37.90 8.63 23.82
CA CYS A 37 37.48 9.99 23.55
C CYS A 37 38.18 10.52 22.28
N PRO A 38 37.48 11.08 21.29
CA PRO A 38 38.10 11.59 20.07
C PRO A 38 39.02 12.80 20.33
N LYS A 39 38.84 13.53 21.44
CA LYS A 39 39.60 14.73 21.79
C LYS A 39 40.87 14.44 22.58
N CYS A 40 40.77 13.69 23.68
CA CYS A 40 41.92 13.42 24.56
C CYS A 40 42.47 11.99 24.43
N LYS A 41 41.87 11.14 23.59
CA LYS A 41 42.24 9.72 23.40
C LYS A 41 42.19 8.87 24.68
N TYR A 42 41.64 9.40 25.77
CA TYR A 42 41.39 8.66 26.99
C TYR A 42 40.48 7.45 26.71
N GLN A 43 40.87 6.29 27.21
CA GLN A 43 40.08 5.06 27.10
C GLN A 43 38.87 5.16 28.01
N ILE A 44 37.68 5.03 27.43
CA ILE A 44 36.41 5.19 28.14
C ILE A 44 36.17 3.93 28.99
N ALA A 45 35.81 4.12 30.27
CA ALA A 45 35.43 3.03 31.15
C ALA A 45 34.09 2.40 30.69
N TRP A 46 33.85 1.14 31.00
CA TRP A 46 32.65 0.44 30.54
C TRP A 46 31.34 1.09 31.03
N TYR A 47 31.32 1.64 32.24
CA TYR A 47 30.14 2.33 32.79
C TYR A 47 29.91 3.72 32.19
N ASP A 48 30.93 4.32 31.56
CA ASP A 48 30.79 5.57 30.79
C ASP A 48 30.33 5.29 29.34
N ASN A 49 30.13 4.02 29.01
CA ASN A 49 29.62 3.55 27.71
C ASN A 49 28.18 3.02 27.82
N ILE A 50 27.49 3.28 28.95
CA ILE A 50 26.06 2.97 29.10
C ILE A 50 25.27 3.97 28.25
N PRO A 51 24.52 3.52 27.22
CA PRO A 51 23.79 4.38 26.30
C PRO A 51 22.88 5.37 27.02
N LEU A 52 22.84 6.63 26.56
CA LEU A 52 22.10 7.78 27.10
C LEU A 52 22.39 8.17 28.54
N VAL A 53 22.43 7.23 29.48
CA VAL A 53 22.70 7.44 30.90
C VAL A 53 24.05 8.13 31.08
N SER A 54 25.09 7.64 30.42
CA SER A 54 26.43 8.24 30.53
C SER A 54 26.47 9.66 30.00
N TYR A 55 25.72 9.96 28.94
CA TYR A 55 25.64 11.31 28.36
C TYR A 55 24.94 12.28 29.31
N ILE A 56 23.84 11.86 29.93
CA ILE A 56 23.07 12.67 30.88
C ILE A 56 23.89 12.92 32.16
N VAL A 57 24.46 11.86 32.75
CA VAL A 57 25.24 11.93 34.00
C VAL A 57 26.48 12.81 33.83
N LEU A 58 27.16 12.72 32.68
CA LEU A 58 28.34 13.54 32.40
C LEU A 58 28.00 14.93 31.82
N ALA A 59 26.71 15.29 31.76
CA ALA A 59 26.21 16.53 31.16
C ALA A 59 26.79 16.81 29.75
N GLY A 60 26.92 15.75 28.95
CA GLY A 60 27.50 15.80 27.61
C GLY A 60 28.98 16.18 27.57
N LYS A 61 29.76 15.92 28.63
CA LYS A 61 31.21 16.21 28.68
C LYS A 61 32.03 14.93 28.88
N CYS A 62 33.26 14.91 28.39
CA CYS A 62 34.18 13.82 28.70
C CYS A 62 34.60 13.86 30.17
N ARG A 63 34.59 12.72 30.87
CA ARG A 63 35.00 12.62 32.28
C ARG A 63 36.42 13.12 32.56
N ASN A 64 37.37 12.88 31.65
CA ASN A 64 38.78 13.25 31.86
C ASN A 64 39.11 14.67 31.35
N CYS A 65 38.71 15.03 30.13
CA CYS A 65 39.08 16.34 29.54
C CYS A 65 38.00 17.42 29.62
N HIS A 66 36.81 17.10 30.15
CA HIS A 66 35.63 17.99 30.26
C HIS A 66 35.15 18.67 28.96
N LYS A 67 35.75 18.34 27.81
CA LYS A 67 35.31 18.81 26.51
C LYS A 67 33.95 18.22 26.17
N LYS A 68 33.09 19.04 25.54
CA LYS A 68 31.75 18.64 25.11
C LYS A 68 31.80 17.50 24.09
N ILE A 69 30.95 16.50 24.31
CA ILE A 69 30.65 15.38 23.41
C ILE A 69 29.42 15.79 22.61
N GLY A 70 29.48 15.65 21.28
CA GLY A 70 28.38 16.03 20.40
C GLY A 70 27.16 15.13 20.57
N PHE A 71 26.00 15.62 20.13
CA PHE A 71 24.72 14.89 20.15
C PHE A 71 24.63 13.71 19.17
N ARG A 72 25.70 13.44 18.41
CA ARG A 72 25.78 12.35 17.44
C ARG A 72 25.44 10.99 18.06
N GLU A 73 26.16 10.57 19.11
CA GLU A 73 25.98 9.23 19.69
C GLU A 73 24.60 9.06 20.36
N PRO A 74 24.13 9.99 21.23
CA PRO A 74 22.81 9.86 21.83
C PRO A 74 21.67 9.81 20.81
N LEU A 75 21.80 10.55 19.70
CA LEU A 75 20.79 10.53 18.64
C LEU A 75 20.75 9.18 17.93
N ILE A 76 21.90 8.59 17.61
CA ILE A 76 21.96 7.24 16.99
C ILE A 76 21.37 6.20 17.96
N GLU A 77 21.69 6.29 19.25
CA GLU A 77 21.15 5.40 20.29
C GLU A 77 19.61 5.48 20.36
N ILE A 78 19.06 6.70 20.47
CA ILE A 78 17.61 6.94 20.55
C ILE A 78 16.90 6.46 19.28
N VAL A 79 17.39 6.86 18.10
CA VAL A 79 16.77 6.49 16.82
C VAL A 79 16.77 4.97 16.64
N THR A 80 17.87 4.29 16.96
CA THR A 80 17.95 2.82 16.87
C THR A 80 16.95 2.15 17.80
N ALA A 81 16.86 2.62 19.05
CA ALA A 81 15.91 2.08 20.03
C ALA A 81 14.45 2.27 19.59
N PHE A 82 14.08 3.44 19.08
CA PHE A 82 12.74 3.70 18.57
C PHE A 82 12.40 2.87 17.33
N VAL A 83 13.33 2.74 16.38
CA VAL A 83 13.13 1.89 15.19
C VAL A 83 12.92 0.43 15.60
N PHE A 84 13.73 -0.09 16.52
CA PHE A 84 13.63 -1.47 16.99
C PHE A 84 12.31 -1.75 17.71
N VAL A 85 11.88 -0.83 18.59
CA VAL A 85 10.58 -0.92 19.26
C VAL A 85 9.42 -0.84 18.28
N THR A 86 9.51 0.03 17.27
CA THR A 86 8.50 0.13 16.21
C THR A 86 8.36 -1.20 15.48
N ILE A 87 9.47 -1.78 15.02
CA ILE A 87 9.49 -3.10 14.36
C ILE A 87 8.88 -4.18 15.27
N PHE A 88 9.24 -4.19 16.55
CA PHE A 88 8.67 -5.12 17.53
C PHE A 88 7.14 -5.00 17.64
N HIS A 89 6.60 -3.78 17.71
CA HIS A 89 5.14 -3.58 17.75
C HIS A 89 4.45 -4.06 16.47
N PHE A 90 5.03 -3.79 15.30
CA PHE A 90 4.49 -4.26 14.02
C PHE A 90 4.50 -5.79 13.92
N VAL A 91 5.64 -6.43 14.27
CA VAL A 91 5.77 -7.89 14.23
C VAL A 91 4.81 -8.57 15.21
N ASN A 92 4.68 -8.06 16.44
CA ASN A 92 3.70 -8.60 17.39
C ASN A 92 2.26 -8.40 16.90
N GLY A 93 1.94 -7.24 16.33
CA GLY A 93 0.61 -7.02 15.73
C GLY A 93 0.28 -8.13 14.74
N CYS A 94 1.20 -8.47 13.84
CA CYS A 94 1.01 -9.57 12.90
C CYS A 94 0.84 -10.95 13.58
N MET A 95 1.50 -11.20 14.70
CA MET A 95 1.41 -12.49 15.40
C MET A 95 0.11 -12.68 16.18
N PHE A 96 -0.40 -11.62 16.81
CA PHE A 96 -1.59 -11.70 17.65
C PHE A 96 -2.91 -11.61 16.88
N PHE A 97 -2.91 -10.94 15.71
CA PHE A 97 -4.09 -10.84 14.85
C PHE A 97 -4.08 -11.93 13.76
N SER A 98 -4.21 -13.20 14.15
CA SER A 98 -4.20 -14.34 13.19
C SER A 98 -5.58 -14.85 12.75
N GLU A 99 -6.67 -14.12 13.01
CA GLU A 99 -7.99 -14.45 12.48
C GLU A 99 -8.63 -13.22 11.81
N GLY A 100 -8.84 -13.30 10.48
CA GLY A 100 -9.90 -12.59 9.76
C GLY A 100 -9.79 -11.08 9.52
N THR A 101 -8.68 -10.39 9.86
CA THR A 101 -8.60 -8.92 9.66
C THR A 101 -7.65 -8.49 8.54
N VAL A 102 -7.91 -7.28 8.03
CA VAL A 102 -7.23 -6.56 6.91
C VAL A 102 -5.69 -6.49 7.02
N LEU A 103 -5.12 -6.88 8.17
CA LEU A 103 -3.70 -6.90 8.48
C LEU A 103 -2.89 -7.98 7.75
N GLN A 104 -3.54 -8.97 7.12
CA GLN A 104 -2.86 -10.13 6.54
C GLN A 104 -2.06 -9.86 5.26
N SER A 105 -2.24 -8.69 4.62
CA SER A 105 -1.54 -8.34 3.38
C SER A 105 -0.23 -7.59 3.55
N ASP A 106 0.16 -7.22 4.79
CA ASP A 106 1.39 -6.45 5.02
C ASP A 106 2.65 -7.33 4.79
N ILE A 107 3.67 -6.79 4.10
CA ILE A 107 4.97 -7.46 3.89
C ILE A 107 5.48 -8.09 5.18
N VAL A 108 5.49 -7.34 6.29
CA VAL A 108 5.96 -7.83 7.60
C VAL A 108 5.12 -9.02 8.08
N CYS A 109 3.80 -8.97 7.93
CA CYS A 109 2.92 -10.05 8.35
C CYS A 109 3.09 -11.31 7.47
N SER A 110 3.39 -11.15 6.17
CA SER A 110 3.75 -12.27 5.30
C SER A 110 5.02 -12.99 5.76
N PHE A 111 6.06 -12.22 6.10
CA PHE A 111 7.27 -12.79 6.69
C PHE A 111 6.99 -13.47 8.04
N VAL A 112 6.20 -12.84 8.92
CA VAL A 112 5.78 -13.43 10.20
C VAL A 112 5.03 -14.75 10.01
N GLY A 113 4.09 -14.83 9.07
CA GLY A 113 3.32 -16.04 8.80
C GLY A 113 4.14 -17.21 8.27
N LYS A 114 5.29 -16.94 7.62
CA LYS A 114 6.18 -17.98 7.05
C LYS A 114 7.36 -18.32 7.95
N ILE A 115 8.01 -17.32 8.53
CA ILE A 115 9.25 -17.44 9.31
C ILE A 115 8.96 -17.50 10.83
N GLY A 116 7.80 -17.00 11.28
CA GLY A 116 7.41 -17.00 12.69
C GLY A 116 8.25 -16.06 13.54
N TRP A 117 8.61 -16.50 14.76
CA TRP A 117 9.39 -15.73 15.74
C TRP A 117 10.76 -15.29 15.25
N TRP A 118 11.34 -15.97 14.27
CA TRP A 118 12.62 -15.58 13.67
C TRP A 118 12.55 -14.29 12.85
N THR A 119 11.34 -13.82 12.52
CA THR A 119 11.14 -12.56 11.77
C THR A 119 11.65 -11.34 12.53
N LEU A 120 11.44 -11.30 13.85
CA LEU A 120 11.90 -10.18 14.66
C LEU A 120 13.44 -10.03 14.63
N PRO A 121 14.24 -11.02 15.06
CA PRO A 121 15.70 -10.88 15.02
C PRO A 121 16.22 -10.64 13.61
N TYR A 122 15.62 -11.25 12.58
CA TYR A 122 15.95 -11.01 11.18
C TYR A 122 15.79 -9.53 10.77
N LEU A 123 14.63 -8.92 11.04
CA LEU A 123 14.39 -7.51 10.72
C LEU A 123 15.28 -6.59 11.56
N LEU A 124 15.51 -6.88 12.83
CA LEU A 124 16.42 -6.09 13.67
C LEU A 124 17.86 -6.10 13.10
N THR A 125 18.34 -7.23 12.58
CA THR A 125 19.65 -7.31 11.90
C THR A 125 19.68 -6.49 10.61
N ILE A 126 18.63 -6.52 9.80
CA ILE A 126 18.55 -5.68 8.59
C ILE A 126 18.59 -4.20 8.97
N PHE A 127 17.75 -3.77 9.91
CA PHE A 127 17.69 -2.37 10.33
C PHE A 127 18.98 -1.90 10.99
N PHE A 128 19.72 -2.78 11.65
CA PHE A 128 21.04 -2.49 12.17
C PHE A 128 22.01 -2.04 11.05
N PHE A 129 22.10 -2.79 9.94
CA PHE A 129 22.96 -2.43 8.80
C PHE A 129 22.45 -1.20 8.04
N ILE A 130 21.13 -1.06 7.92
CA ILE A 130 20.50 0.11 7.29
C ILE A 130 20.80 1.39 8.08
N ILE A 131 20.63 1.39 9.40
CA ILE A 131 20.92 2.56 10.25
C ILE A 131 22.41 2.90 10.19
N ALA A 132 23.29 1.89 10.22
CA ALA A 132 24.73 2.12 10.08
C ALA A 132 25.08 2.79 8.73
N THR A 133 24.46 2.33 7.64
CA THR A 133 24.63 2.91 6.29
C THR A 133 24.09 4.34 6.24
N PHE A 134 22.91 4.58 6.80
CA PHE A 134 22.27 5.90 6.90
C PHE A 134 23.18 6.93 7.57
N VAL A 135 23.76 6.57 8.72
CA VAL A 135 24.66 7.46 9.47
C VAL A 135 25.94 7.75 8.68
N ILE A 136 26.56 6.75 8.06
CA ILE A 136 27.80 6.96 7.29
C ILE A 136 27.52 7.85 6.08
N ASP A 137 26.41 7.62 5.37
CA ASP A 137 26.11 8.40 4.16
C ASP A 137 25.77 9.86 4.50
N LEU A 138 25.03 10.12 5.57
CA LEU A 138 24.79 11.49 6.05
C LEU A 138 26.07 12.24 6.41
N GLU A 139 27.07 11.56 6.97
CA GLU A 139 28.29 12.20 7.47
C GLU A 139 29.42 12.27 6.44
N LYS A 140 29.50 11.28 5.56
CA LYS A 140 30.64 11.05 4.66
C LYS A 140 30.27 10.94 3.20
N LYS A 141 28.98 10.83 2.85
CA LYS A 141 28.49 10.67 1.48
C LYS A 141 29.10 9.44 0.77
N ILE A 142 29.32 8.38 1.55
CA ILE A 142 29.92 7.13 1.08
C ILE A 142 29.07 5.99 1.65
N ILE A 143 28.67 5.06 0.78
CA ILE A 143 28.00 3.83 1.17
C ILE A 143 29.04 2.70 1.14
N PRO A 144 29.35 2.07 2.29
CA PRO A 144 30.27 0.93 2.34
C PRO A 144 29.73 -0.26 1.55
N ASP A 145 30.58 -0.85 0.72
CA ASP A 145 30.23 -2.02 -0.08
C ASP A 145 29.90 -3.23 0.81
N GLU A 146 30.61 -3.40 1.92
CA GLU A 146 30.41 -4.51 2.86
C GLU A 146 28.99 -4.52 3.44
N PHE A 147 28.41 -3.34 3.70
CA PHE A 147 27.05 -3.22 4.23
C PHE A 147 26.00 -3.47 3.16
N SER A 148 26.23 -2.96 1.95
CA SER A 148 25.30 -3.17 0.82
C SER A 148 25.20 -4.65 0.46
N PHE A 149 26.34 -5.36 0.38
CA PHE A 149 26.35 -6.79 0.12
C PHE A 149 25.84 -7.63 1.30
N ALA A 150 26.09 -7.22 2.54
CA ALA A 150 25.48 -7.87 3.72
C ALA A 150 23.95 -7.78 3.68
N LEU A 151 23.39 -6.62 3.32
CA LEU A 151 21.95 -6.44 3.17
C LEU A 151 21.38 -7.28 2.04
N LEU A 152 22.05 -7.34 0.89
CA LEU A 152 21.65 -8.19 -0.23
C LEU A 152 21.61 -9.67 0.18
N PHE A 153 22.66 -10.14 0.86
CA PHE A 153 22.75 -11.51 1.35
C PHE A 153 21.63 -11.84 2.34
N LEU A 154 21.39 -10.96 3.32
CA LEU A 154 20.30 -11.12 4.28
C LEU A 154 18.93 -11.15 3.58
N ALA A 155 18.71 -10.28 2.59
CA ALA A 155 17.45 -10.23 1.86
C ALA A 155 17.17 -11.52 1.08
N ILE A 156 18.19 -12.08 0.40
CA ILE A 156 18.08 -13.36 -0.29
C ILE A 156 17.76 -14.47 0.70
N ILE A 157 18.48 -14.55 1.82
CA ILE A 157 18.23 -15.55 2.86
C ILE A 157 16.79 -15.46 3.38
N GLY A 158 16.31 -14.27 3.71
CA GLY A 158 14.95 -14.12 4.23
C GLY A 158 13.90 -14.60 3.23
N VAL A 159 14.07 -14.30 1.94
CA VAL A 159 13.15 -14.80 0.90
C VAL A 159 13.27 -16.30 0.71
N MET A 160 14.48 -16.88 0.76
CA MET A 160 14.66 -18.32 0.67
C MET A 160 13.90 -19.08 1.77
N PHE A 161 13.88 -18.55 2.99
CA PHE A 161 13.11 -19.13 4.09
C PHE A 161 11.62 -18.80 4.05
N ALA A 162 11.22 -17.63 3.53
CA ALA A 162 9.82 -17.24 3.47
C ALA A 162 9.06 -17.88 2.30
N ASN A 163 9.57 -17.72 1.07
CA ASN A 163 9.00 -18.27 -0.15
C ASN A 163 10.05 -18.33 -1.27
N TYR A 164 10.69 -19.48 -1.43
CA TYR A 164 11.74 -19.67 -2.44
C TYR A 164 11.22 -19.58 -3.88
N ASN A 165 9.94 -19.85 -4.13
CA ASN A 165 9.35 -19.79 -5.48
C ASN A 165 9.38 -18.36 -6.06
N ASP A 166 9.24 -17.35 -5.20
CA ASP A 166 9.22 -15.94 -5.62
C ASP A 166 10.63 -15.37 -5.82
N LEU A 167 11.68 -16.08 -5.42
CA LEU A 167 13.04 -15.54 -5.36
C LEU A 167 13.50 -15.01 -6.71
N PHE A 168 13.28 -15.78 -7.79
CA PHE A 168 13.67 -15.38 -9.15
C PHE A 168 12.97 -14.09 -9.57
N LEU A 169 11.66 -14.00 -9.32
CA LEU A 169 10.85 -12.84 -9.70
C LEU A 169 11.27 -11.59 -8.88
N ARG A 170 11.56 -11.75 -7.59
CA ARG A 170 12.03 -10.68 -6.71
C ARG A 170 13.42 -10.17 -7.10
N LEU A 171 14.32 -11.06 -7.50
CA LEU A 171 15.63 -10.68 -8.04
C LEU A 171 15.48 -9.92 -9.36
N PHE A 172 14.56 -10.36 -10.24
CA PHE A 172 14.26 -9.64 -11.47
C PHE A 172 13.74 -8.21 -11.19
N PHE A 173 12.82 -8.07 -10.23
CA PHE A 173 12.35 -6.74 -9.81
C PHE A 173 13.42 -5.89 -9.13
N ALA A 174 14.46 -6.50 -8.53
CA ALA A 174 15.60 -5.78 -7.96
C ALA A 174 16.53 -5.18 -9.03
N LEU A 175 16.58 -5.78 -10.22
CA LEU A 175 17.40 -5.28 -11.32
C LEU A 175 16.84 -3.98 -11.91
N LEU A 176 15.52 -3.84 -12.01
CA LEU A 176 14.88 -2.64 -12.58
C LEU A 176 15.32 -1.32 -11.91
N PRO A 177 15.20 -1.14 -10.59
CA PRO A 177 15.59 0.09 -9.92
C PRO A 177 17.12 0.28 -9.95
N ALA A 178 17.90 -0.80 -9.87
CA ALA A 178 19.35 -0.73 -9.97
C ALA A 178 19.82 -0.28 -11.36
N LEU A 179 19.22 -0.81 -12.44
CA LEU A 179 19.50 -0.41 -13.82
C LEU A 179 19.08 1.04 -14.07
N PHE A 180 17.91 1.46 -13.56
CA PHE A 180 17.47 2.84 -13.68
C PHE A 180 18.45 3.82 -13.03
N LEU A 181 18.90 3.51 -11.81
CA LEU A 181 19.87 4.34 -11.10
C LEU A 181 21.27 4.28 -11.74
N LEU A 182 21.68 3.14 -12.27
CA LEU A 182 22.92 2.99 -13.03
C LEU A 182 22.88 3.82 -14.33
N PHE A 183 21.73 3.83 -15.01
CA PHE A 183 21.51 4.66 -16.20
C PHE A 183 21.63 6.15 -15.87
N LEU A 184 21.04 6.61 -14.76
CA LEU A 184 21.22 7.98 -14.27
C LEU A 184 22.69 8.28 -13.92
N HIS A 185 23.40 7.33 -13.32
CA HIS A 185 24.83 7.47 -13.03
C HIS A 185 25.64 7.68 -14.32
N PHE A 186 25.39 6.88 -15.37
CA PHE A 186 26.09 7.01 -16.65
C PHE A 186 25.77 8.34 -17.35
N ILE A 187 24.49 8.73 -17.44
CA ILE A 187 24.09 10.01 -18.07
C ILE A 187 24.73 11.20 -17.36
N THR A 188 24.73 11.18 -16.04
CA THR A 188 25.27 12.29 -15.24
C THR A 188 26.79 12.24 -15.10
N ARG A 189 27.48 11.28 -15.73
CA ARG A 189 28.92 11.02 -15.58
C ARG A 189 29.34 10.93 -14.11
N GLY A 190 28.49 10.35 -13.27
CA GLY A 190 28.68 10.22 -11.83
C GLY A 190 28.54 11.51 -11.02
N ARG A 191 28.11 12.64 -11.61
CA ARG A 191 27.89 13.89 -10.88
C ARG A 191 26.54 13.92 -10.16
N GLY A 192 25.54 13.24 -10.71
CA GLY A 192 24.18 13.22 -10.20
C GLY A 192 24.00 12.24 -9.05
N MET A 193 24.49 11.00 -9.21
CA MET A 193 24.29 9.94 -8.23
C MET A 193 25.52 9.03 -8.10
N GLY A 194 25.77 8.51 -6.90
CA GLY A 194 26.93 7.64 -6.63
C GLY A 194 26.67 6.17 -6.99
N LEU A 195 27.73 5.42 -7.32
CA LEU A 195 27.63 3.97 -7.49
C LEU A 195 27.23 3.24 -6.21
N GLY A 196 27.46 3.85 -5.04
CA GLY A 196 27.00 3.32 -3.75
C GLY A 196 25.48 3.19 -3.68
N ASP A 197 24.74 4.19 -4.19
CA ASP A 197 23.27 4.18 -4.19
C ASP A 197 22.74 3.04 -5.07
N VAL A 198 23.37 2.80 -6.23
CA VAL A 198 23.03 1.70 -7.15
C VAL A 198 23.14 0.35 -6.45
N LYS A 199 24.21 0.13 -5.66
CA LYS A 199 24.41 -1.12 -4.92
C LYS A 199 23.41 -1.28 -3.78
N LEU A 200 23.14 -0.19 -3.04
CA LEU A 200 22.19 -0.20 -1.93
C LEU A 200 20.79 -0.57 -2.41
N VAL A 201 20.41 -0.19 -3.62
CA VAL A 201 19.07 -0.46 -4.15
C VAL A 201 18.78 -1.94 -4.40
N LEU A 202 19.79 -2.82 -4.45
CA LEU A 202 19.59 -4.23 -4.78
C LEU A 202 18.84 -5.02 -3.69
N PHE A 203 18.95 -4.66 -2.40
CA PHE A 203 18.34 -5.46 -1.33
C PHE A 203 16.84 -5.15 -1.13
N ALA A 204 16.44 -3.88 -1.27
CA ALA A 204 15.11 -3.42 -0.89
C ALA A 204 13.99 -4.10 -1.71
N PRO A 205 14.10 -4.23 -3.05
CA PRO A 205 13.09 -4.88 -3.87
C PRO A 205 12.86 -6.36 -3.52
N ILE A 206 13.91 -7.04 -3.08
CA ILE A 206 13.85 -8.45 -2.67
C ILE A 206 12.97 -8.59 -1.42
N LEU A 207 13.11 -7.66 -0.48
CA LEU A 207 12.31 -7.64 0.76
C LEU A 207 10.88 -7.15 0.52
N LEU A 208 10.71 -6.07 -0.24
CA LEU A 208 9.40 -5.46 -0.52
C LEU A 208 8.52 -6.35 -1.42
N GLY A 209 9.14 -7.22 -2.22
CA GLY A 209 8.48 -8.28 -2.96
C GLY A 209 7.86 -7.80 -4.26
N THR A 210 6.67 -7.21 -4.18
CA THR A 210 5.87 -6.86 -5.36
C THR A 210 6.44 -5.65 -6.11
N TRP A 211 6.23 -5.60 -7.43
CA TRP A 211 6.71 -4.50 -8.26
C TRP A 211 6.07 -3.15 -7.88
N GLN A 212 4.82 -3.17 -7.40
CA GLN A 212 4.12 -1.98 -6.93
C GLN A 212 4.81 -1.36 -5.70
N ASN A 213 5.18 -2.20 -4.72
CA ASN A 213 5.86 -1.74 -3.51
C ASN A 213 7.24 -1.16 -3.86
N ASN A 214 7.93 -1.75 -4.82
CA ASN A 214 9.23 -1.25 -5.31
C ASN A 214 9.10 0.13 -5.98
N LEU A 215 8.06 0.32 -6.79
CA LEU A 215 7.78 1.60 -7.44
C LEU A 215 7.43 2.68 -6.39
N ILE A 216 6.58 2.37 -5.42
CA ILE A 216 6.22 3.27 -4.31
C ILE A 216 7.48 3.67 -3.54
N TRP A 217 8.33 2.71 -3.22
CA TRP A 217 9.58 2.95 -2.52
C TRP A 217 10.53 3.88 -3.30
N MET A 218 10.74 3.62 -4.58
CA MET A 218 11.58 4.49 -5.41
C MET A 218 11.00 5.89 -5.52
N MET A 219 9.73 6.03 -5.89
CA MET A 219 9.07 7.32 -6.00
C MET A 219 9.10 8.08 -4.67
N GLY A 220 8.83 7.40 -3.56
CA GLY A 220 8.91 7.95 -2.21
C GLY A 220 10.30 8.50 -1.90
N SER A 221 11.37 7.82 -2.32
CA SER A 221 12.74 8.32 -2.11
C SER A 221 13.02 9.62 -2.88
N PHE A 222 12.57 9.73 -4.13
CA PHE A 222 12.70 10.96 -4.92
C PHE A 222 11.84 12.10 -4.37
N ILE A 223 10.59 11.80 -3.96
CA ILE A 223 9.67 12.80 -3.39
C ILE A 223 10.23 13.35 -2.07
N ILE A 224 10.65 12.47 -1.15
CA ILE A 224 11.23 12.90 0.13
C ILE A 224 12.51 13.70 -0.11
N GLY A 225 13.37 13.23 -1.02
CA GLY A 225 14.60 13.95 -1.40
C GLY A 225 14.33 15.33 -1.99
N ALA A 226 13.32 15.44 -2.87
CA ALA A 226 12.90 16.71 -3.47
C ALA A 226 12.34 17.68 -2.42
N ILE A 227 11.45 17.21 -1.54
CA ILE A 227 10.87 18.03 -0.46
C ILE A 227 11.98 18.57 0.45
N VAL A 228 12.88 17.70 0.93
CA VAL A 228 14.00 18.10 1.79
C VAL A 228 14.96 19.04 1.06
N GLY A 229 15.23 18.80 -0.22
CA GLY A 229 16.04 19.67 -1.07
C GLY A 229 15.44 21.08 -1.20
N VAL A 230 14.13 21.18 -1.47
CA VAL A 230 13.40 22.46 -1.55
C VAL A 230 13.43 23.20 -0.21
N ILE A 231 13.18 22.49 0.90
CA ILE A 231 13.28 23.06 2.25
C ILE A 231 14.67 23.66 2.50
N PHE A 232 15.75 22.95 2.17
CA PHE A 232 17.10 23.49 2.38
C PHE A 232 17.45 24.68 1.49
N MET A 233 16.86 24.75 0.29
CA MET A 233 17.00 25.93 -0.58
C MET A 233 16.28 27.15 0.01
N ILE A 234 15.05 26.97 0.51
CA ILE A 234 14.27 28.06 1.15
C ILE A 234 15.00 28.62 2.37
N PHE A 235 15.59 27.76 3.20
CA PHE A 235 16.34 28.19 4.39
C PHE A 235 17.76 28.69 4.08
N GLY A 236 18.14 28.85 2.82
CA GLY A 236 19.46 29.37 2.40
C GLY A 236 20.65 28.48 2.78
N LYS A 237 20.41 27.22 3.18
CA LYS A 237 21.44 26.26 3.60
C LYS A 237 21.97 25.42 2.44
N ALA A 238 21.31 25.48 1.28
CA ALA A 238 21.71 24.80 0.05
C ALA A 238 21.65 25.75 -1.16
N SER A 239 22.72 25.75 -1.96
CA SER A 239 22.76 26.38 -3.28
C SER A 239 22.46 25.34 -4.36
N PHE A 240 21.97 25.79 -5.51
CA PHE A 240 21.81 24.94 -6.70
C PHE A 240 23.16 24.29 -7.05
N GLY A 241 23.17 22.97 -7.27
CA GLY A 241 24.39 22.20 -7.59
C GLY A 241 25.16 21.62 -6.40
N LYS A 242 24.75 21.86 -5.15
CA LYS A 242 25.37 21.20 -3.98
C LYS A 242 24.86 19.76 -3.85
N GLN A 243 25.77 18.79 -3.88
CA GLN A 243 25.43 17.36 -3.77
C GLN A 243 24.81 17.03 -2.41
N ILE A 244 23.61 16.44 -2.42
CA ILE A 244 22.89 15.88 -1.27
C ILE A 244 22.99 14.34 -1.36
N PRO A 245 23.35 13.63 -0.27
CA PRO A 245 23.39 12.17 -0.28
C PRO A 245 21.98 11.59 -0.48
N PHE A 246 21.82 10.70 -1.46
CA PHE A 246 20.52 10.12 -1.83
C PHE A 246 20.17 8.88 -0.99
N GLY A 247 21.16 8.10 -0.54
CA GLY A 247 21.02 6.93 0.32
C GLY A 247 20.07 7.10 1.51
N PRO A 248 20.14 8.20 2.30
CA PRO A 248 19.22 8.48 3.38
C PRO A 248 17.76 8.46 2.98
N PHE A 249 17.43 9.01 1.82
CA PHE A 249 16.04 9.04 1.34
C PHE A 249 15.58 7.68 0.85
N LEU A 250 16.47 6.88 0.24
CA LEU A 250 16.19 5.48 -0.08
C LEU A 250 15.86 4.68 1.19
N ILE A 251 16.62 4.88 2.27
CA ILE A 251 16.43 4.19 3.55
C ILE A 251 15.13 4.62 4.25
N ILE A 252 14.86 5.93 4.31
CA ILE A 252 13.62 6.44 4.92
C ILE A 252 12.41 5.93 4.15
N SER A 253 12.44 6.01 2.81
CA SER A 253 11.36 5.50 1.97
C SER A 253 11.18 3.99 2.15
N PHE A 254 12.27 3.23 2.30
CA PHE A 254 12.20 1.78 2.54
C PHE A 254 11.48 1.48 3.84
N PHE A 255 11.82 2.19 4.92
CA PHE A 255 11.16 2.05 6.21
C PHE A 255 9.65 2.36 6.13
N ILE A 256 9.28 3.46 5.45
CA ILE A 256 7.88 3.83 5.26
C ILE A 256 7.15 2.76 4.45
N THR A 257 7.72 2.31 3.33
CA THR A 257 7.09 1.32 2.46
C THR A 257 6.92 -0.02 3.19
N LEU A 258 7.93 -0.47 3.92
CA LEU A 258 7.87 -1.71 4.70
C LEU A 258 6.73 -1.70 5.73
N LEU A 259 6.43 -0.53 6.32
CA LEU A 259 5.41 -0.40 7.37
C LEU A 259 3.99 -0.08 6.85
N PHE A 260 3.86 0.56 5.68
CA PHE A 260 2.58 1.14 5.24
C PHE A 260 2.10 0.72 3.84
N SER A 261 2.91 0.05 3.02
CA SER A 261 2.63 -0.10 1.58
C SER A 261 1.31 -0.84 1.28
N ASP A 262 1.08 -1.99 1.90
CA ASP A 262 -0.02 -2.86 1.49
C ASP A 262 -1.38 -2.36 1.99
N ARG A 263 -1.44 -1.65 3.12
CA ARG A 263 -2.70 -1.14 3.68
C ARG A 263 -3.35 -0.06 2.84
N ILE A 264 -2.55 0.86 2.31
CA ILE A 264 -3.08 2.05 1.62
C ILE A 264 -3.12 1.80 0.12
N ALA A 265 -2.05 1.23 -0.47
CA ALA A 265 -1.96 1.09 -1.92
C ALA A 265 -2.91 0.02 -2.46
N LEU A 266 -2.94 -1.18 -1.85
CA LEU A 266 -3.84 -2.24 -2.31
C LEU A 266 -5.30 -1.88 -2.07
N ARG A 267 -5.60 -1.22 -0.94
CA ARG A 267 -6.94 -0.67 -0.66
C ARG A 267 -7.38 0.30 -1.75
N ARG A 268 -6.53 1.30 -2.06
CA ARG A 268 -6.81 2.28 -3.12
C ARG A 268 -6.91 1.66 -4.50
N SER A 269 -6.07 0.66 -4.80
CA SER A 269 -6.12 -0.08 -6.07
C SER A 269 -7.46 -0.81 -6.22
N ARG A 270 -7.90 -1.55 -5.20
CA ARG A 270 -9.21 -2.24 -5.19
C ARG A 270 -10.38 -1.26 -5.27
N ASP A 271 -10.34 -0.17 -4.52
CA ASP A 271 -11.37 0.87 -4.58
C ASP A 271 -11.40 1.57 -5.96
N SER A 272 -10.24 1.75 -6.59
CA SER A 272 -10.15 2.24 -7.98
C SER A 272 -10.74 1.24 -8.96
N GLN A 273 -10.48 -0.05 -8.78
CA GLN A 273 -11.06 -1.12 -9.58
C GLN A 273 -12.59 -1.14 -9.45
N ARG A 274 -13.13 -1.12 -8.21
CA ARG A 274 -14.59 -1.05 -7.96
C ARG A 274 -15.26 0.11 -8.67
N ARG A 275 -14.64 1.30 -8.68
CA ARG A 275 -15.18 2.46 -9.41
C ARG A 275 -15.16 2.26 -10.93
N SER A 276 -14.10 1.65 -11.43
CA SER A 276 -13.99 1.29 -12.86
C SER A 276 -15.07 0.28 -13.23
N ASP A 277 -15.28 -0.74 -12.41
CA ASP A 277 -16.27 -1.80 -12.62
C ASP A 277 -17.69 -1.23 -12.61
N ILE A 278 -18.05 -0.41 -11.60
CA ILE A 278 -19.35 0.27 -11.53
C ILE A 278 -19.56 1.18 -12.74
N SER A 279 -18.52 1.86 -13.23
CA SER A 279 -18.63 2.69 -14.43
C SER A 279 -18.86 1.84 -15.68
N ALA A 280 -18.11 0.76 -15.86
CA ALA A 280 -18.30 -0.17 -16.98
C ALA A 280 -19.70 -0.82 -16.99
N ILE A 281 -20.23 -1.20 -15.81
CA ILE A 281 -21.61 -1.70 -15.69
C ILE A 281 -22.62 -0.61 -16.08
N THR A 282 -22.43 0.62 -15.60
CA THR A 282 -23.30 1.77 -15.89
C THR A 282 -23.33 2.07 -17.39
N ASP A 283 -22.15 2.09 -18.04
CA ASP A 283 -22.02 2.36 -19.47
C ASP A 283 -22.70 1.28 -20.29
N ALA A 284 -22.51 0.00 -19.91
CA ALA A 284 -23.15 -1.12 -20.58
C ALA A 284 -24.69 -1.10 -20.45
N LEU A 285 -25.21 -0.73 -19.28
CA LEU A 285 -26.65 -0.58 -19.05
C LEU A 285 -27.24 0.58 -19.88
N ASN A 286 -26.50 1.68 -20.03
CA ASN A 286 -26.91 2.80 -20.87
C ASN A 286 -26.96 2.39 -22.35
N SER A 287 -25.96 1.66 -22.85
CA SER A 287 -25.98 1.14 -24.21
C SER A 287 -27.14 0.16 -24.45
N PHE A 288 -27.43 -0.71 -23.48
CA PHE A 288 -28.63 -1.56 -23.54
C PHE A 288 -29.93 -0.73 -23.61
N HIS A 289 -30.00 0.36 -22.85
CA HIS A 289 -31.16 1.26 -22.89
C HIS A 289 -31.28 2.03 -24.21
N GLU A 290 -30.17 2.40 -24.86
CA GLU A 290 -30.19 3.00 -26.19
C GLU A 290 -30.79 2.05 -27.24
N ASP A 291 -30.53 0.75 -27.12
CA ASP A 291 -31.02 -0.26 -28.05
C ASP A 291 -32.48 -0.67 -27.81
N TYR A 292 -32.91 -0.80 -26.54
CA TYR A 292 -34.24 -1.34 -26.20
C TYR A 292 -35.21 -0.36 -25.53
N GLY A 293 -34.73 0.80 -25.08
CA GLY A 293 -35.54 1.83 -24.42
C GLY A 293 -35.98 1.49 -22.98
N PHE A 294 -35.41 0.46 -22.36
CA PHE A 294 -35.63 0.09 -20.95
C PHE A 294 -34.37 -0.58 -20.36
N PHE A 295 -34.33 -0.72 -19.04
CA PHE A 295 -33.27 -1.40 -18.30
C PHE A 295 -33.68 -2.83 -17.90
N PRO A 296 -32.73 -3.76 -17.78
CA PRO A 296 -33.02 -5.10 -17.25
C PRO A 296 -33.52 -5.00 -15.79
N PRO A 297 -34.51 -5.81 -15.38
CA PRO A 297 -34.95 -5.84 -13.98
C PRO A 297 -33.87 -6.46 -13.08
N SER A 298 -33.95 -6.18 -11.79
CA SER A 298 -33.06 -6.77 -10.79
C SER A 298 -33.68 -7.99 -10.14
N GLU A 299 -32.91 -9.07 -10.01
CA GLU A 299 -33.29 -10.27 -9.26
C GLU A 299 -32.20 -10.57 -8.21
N ASN A 300 -32.53 -10.52 -6.92
CA ASN A 300 -31.58 -10.72 -5.82
C ASN A 300 -30.29 -9.88 -5.92
N GLY A 301 -30.42 -8.63 -6.39
CA GLY A 301 -29.27 -7.72 -6.56
C GLY A 301 -28.41 -7.97 -7.80
N LYS A 302 -28.84 -8.88 -8.69
CA LYS A 302 -28.18 -9.20 -9.96
C LYS A 302 -28.97 -8.65 -11.15
N ILE A 303 -28.28 -8.47 -12.28
CA ILE A 303 -28.88 -8.07 -13.55
C ILE A 303 -29.58 -9.29 -14.16
N LYS A 304 -30.90 -9.22 -14.36
CA LYS A 304 -31.70 -10.33 -14.90
C LYS A 304 -31.69 -10.29 -16.43
N ILE A 305 -30.68 -10.92 -17.03
CA ILE A 305 -30.52 -10.97 -18.49
C ILE A 305 -29.92 -12.28 -19.02
N CYS A 306 -29.54 -13.20 -18.14
CA CYS A 306 -28.95 -14.46 -18.56
C CYS A 306 -30.04 -15.46 -18.94
N LYS A 307 -29.82 -16.24 -20.01
CA LYS A 307 -30.77 -17.26 -20.47
C LYS A 307 -30.99 -18.30 -19.37
N ASN A 308 -32.26 -18.55 -19.04
CA ASN A 308 -32.66 -19.66 -18.17
C ASN A 308 -32.88 -20.93 -19.01
N ASP A 309 -33.02 -22.09 -18.37
CA ASP A 309 -33.20 -23.37 -19.08
C ASP A 309 -34.46 -23.37 -19.96
N ASN A 310 -35.51 -22.66 -19.53
CA ASN A 310 -36.79 -22.54 -20.23
C ASN A 310 -36.82 -21.37 -21.24
N TYR A 311 -35.69 -20.74 -21.55
CA TYR A 311 -35.65 -19.53 -22.39
C TYR A 311 -36.26 -19.76 -23.77
N ASN A 312 -35.90 -20.87 -24.44
CA ASN A 312 -36.37 -21.15 -25.79
C ASN A 312 -37.89 -21.37 -25.83
N ASP A 313 -38.44 -22.07 -24.84
CA ASP A 313 -39.88 -22.34 -24.73
C ASP A 313 -40.69 -21.04 -24.57
N VAL A 314 -40.16 -20.09 -23.77
CA VAL A 314 -40.78 -18.78 -23.56
C VAL A 314 -40.75 -17.96 -24.85
N ILE A 315 -39.62 -17.92 -25.56
CA ILE A 315 -39.50 -17.19 -26.83
C ILE A 315 -40.43 -17.76 -27.91
N GLU A 316 -40.54 -19.09 -28.01
CA GLU A 316 -41.48 -19.74 -28.93
C GLU A 316 -42.94 -19.39 -28.61
N SER A 317 -43.29 -19.31 -27.32
CA SER A 317 -44.64 -18.91 -26.88
C SER A 317 -44.97 -17.45 -27.21
N MET A 318 -43.94 -16.59 -27.28
CA MET A 318 -44.08 -15.16 -27.58
C MET A 318 -44.10 -14.86 -29.09
N ALA A 319 -43.60 -15.76 -29.94
CA ALA A 319 -43.54 -15.54 -31.39
C ALA A 319 -44.93 -15.36 -32.05
N GLY A 320 -46.01 -15.79 -31.39
CA GLY A 320 -47.40 -15.61 -31.82
C GLY A 320 -48.08 -14.34 -31.33
N ASP A 321 -47.49 -13.59 -30.38
CA ASP A 321 -48.10 -12.41 -29.78
C ASP A 321 -47.85 -11.16 -30.66
N LYS A 322 -48.91 -10.36 -30.91
CA LYS A 322 -48.83 -9.12 -31.72
C LYS A 322 -48.14 -7.96 -30.99
N ILE A 323 -47.97 -8.06 -29.67
CA ILE A 323 -47.42 -7.02 -28.79
C ILE A 323 -46.33 -7.67 -27.95
N PHE A 324 -45.16 -7.04 -27.89
CA PHE A 324 -44.05 -7.53 -27.07
C PHE A 324 -44.36 -7.34 -25.58
N ASP A 325 -44.64 -8.43 -24.87
CA ASP A 325 -44.85 -8.44 -23.42
C ASP A 325 -43.50 -8.58 -22.69
N ARG A 326 -43.04 -7.46 -22.10
CA ARG A 326 -41.77 -7.39 -21.37
C ARG A 326 -41.74 -8.35 -20.17
N ASN A 327 -42.87 -8.55 -19.48
CA ASN A 327 -42.90 -9.33 -18.26
C ASN A 327 -42.70 -10.82 -18.57
N LYS A 328 -43.41 -11.34 -19.58
CA LYS A 328 -43.22 -12.71 -20.08
C LYS A 328 -41.79 -12.95 -20.57
N PHE A 329 -41.20 -12.00 -21.27
CA PHE A 329 -39.82 -12.10 -21.74
C PHE A 329 -38.83 -12.35 -20.58
N PHE A 330 -38.99 -11.61 -19.48
CA PHE A 330 -38.11 -11.77 -18.32
C PHE A 330 -38.38 -13.05 -17.50
N GLU A 331 -39.46 -13.80 -17.74
CA GLU A 331 -39.68 -15.11 -17.10
C GLU A 331 -38.72 -16.17 -17.67
N GLY A 332 -38.35 -16.05 -18.94
CA GLY A 332 -37.34 -16.90 -19.59
C GLY A 332 -35.89 -16.58 -19.18
N LEU A 333 -35.67 -15.57 -18.35
CA LEU A 333 -34.36 -15.07 -17.96
C LEU A 333 -34.10 -15.26 -16.47
N ARG A 334 -32.82 -15.34 -16.10
CA ARG A 334 -32.33 -15.44 -14.72
C ARG A 334 -31.33 -14.33 -14.41
N GLY A 335 -31.17 -14.02 -13.13
CA GLY A 335 -30.05 -13.21 -12.63
C GLY A 335 -28.69 -13.75 -13.06
N CYS A 336 -27.87 -12.91 -13.70
CA CYS A 336 -26.52 -13.24 -14.11
C CYS A 336 -25.55 -13.31 -12.92
N ASN A 337 -24.64 -14.27 -12.94
CA ASN A 337 -23.60 -14.41 -11.93
C ASN A 337 -22.42 -13.49 -12.26
N TRP A 338 -22.07 -12.64 -11.30
CA TRP A 338 -20.86 -11.81 -11.34
C TRP A 338 -19.61 -12.68 -11.62
N GLY A 339 -18.72 -12.20 -12.48
CA GLY A 339 -17.45 -12.84 -12.81
C GLY A 339 -17.52 -14.04 -13.76
N LYS A 340 -18.71 -14.56 -14.08
CA LYS A 340 -18.87 -15.76 -14.92
C LYS A 340 -19.68 -15.49 -16.18
N ASP A 341 -20.85 -14.89 -16.01
CA ASP A 341 -21.77 -14.68 -17.11
C ASP A 341 -21.40 -13.40 -17.89
N SER A 342 -21.67 -13.38 -19.20
CA SER A 342 -21.50 -12.21 -20.07
C SER A 342 -22.78 -11.36 -20.09
N PHE A 343 -22.63 -10.07 -20.40
CA PHE A 343 -23.77 -9.19 -20.67
C PHE A 343 -23.89 -8.99 -22.18
N GLU A 344 -24.76 -9.78 -22.79
CA GLU A 344 -24.98 -9.85 -24.23
C GLU A 344 -26.41 -9.47 -24.58
N ASP A 345 -26.59 -9.02 -25.81
CA ASP A 345 -27.90 -8.92 -26.44
C ASP A 345 -28.53 -10.32 -26.55
N VAL A 346 -29.62 -10.53 -25.82
CA VAL A 346 -30.31 -11.82 -25.75
C VAL A 346 -31.19 -12.08 -26.99
N PHE A 347 -31.55 -11.03 -27.73
CA PHE A 347 -32.45 -11.11 -28.89
C PHE A 347 -31.73 -11.63 -30.12
N ASN A 348 -30.62 -11.00 -30.49
CA ASN A 348 -29.89 -11.33 -31.72
C ASN A 348 -28.47 -11.84 -31.47
N ASN A 349 -28.01 -11.90 -30.21
CA ASN A 349 -26.63 -12.27 -29.85
C ASN A 349 -25.58 -11.45 -30.61
N SER A 350 -25.96 -10.24 -31.06
CA SER A 350 -25.24 -9.46 -32.06
C SER A 350 -24.27 -8.46 -31.43
N SER A 351 -24.65 -7.88 -30.30
CA SER A 351 -23.85 -6.97 -29.50
C SER A 351 -23.48 -7.61 -28.16
N VAL A 352 -22.21 -7.47 -27.78
CA VAL A 352 -21.70 -7.86 -26.46
C VAL A 352 -21.40 -6.56 -25.70
N TYR A 353 -22.27 -6.19 -24.77
CA TYR A 353 -22.11 -4.97 -23.97
C TYR A 353 -20.98 -5.13 -22.96
N LEU A 354 -20.88 -6.29 -22.29
CA LEU A 354 -19.73 -6.69 -21.48
C LEU A 354 -19.40 -8.16 -21.71
N LYS A 355 -18.13 -8.44 -22.05
CA LYS A 355 -17.64 -9.82 -22.22
C LYS A 355 -17.79 -10.67 -20.96
N THR A 356 -17.63 -10.04 -19.80
CA THR A 356 -17.81 -10.68 -18.50
C THR A 356 -18.24 -9.60 -17.53
N ILE A 357 -19.30 -9.86 -16.78
CA ILE A 357 -19.74 -8.91 -15.76
C ILE A 357 -18.71 -8.93 -14.62
N PRO A 358 -18.11 -7.80 -14.23
CA PRO A 358 -17.01 -7.79 -13.25
C PRO A 358 -17.47 -8.23 -11.86
N VAL A 359 -16.57 -8.81 -11.07
CA VAL A 359 -16.83 -9.25 -9.69
C VAL A 359 -16.01 -8.43 -8.71
N ASP A 360 -16.48 -8.28 -7.47
CA ASP A 360 -15.74 -7.51 -6.47
C ASP A 360 -14.36 -8.15 -6.22
N PRO A 361 -13.28 -7.36 -6.11
CA PRO A 361 -11.94 -7.87 -5.82
C PRO A 361 -11.81 -8.70 -4.53
N ARG A 362 -12.81 -8.64 -3.64
CA ARG A 362 -12.91 -9.36 -2.37
C ARG A 362 -14.19 -10.22 -2.28
N GLU A 363 -14.58 -10.85 -3.39
CA GLU A 363 -15.65 -11.86 -3.41
C GLU A 363 -15.43 -12.97 -2.37
N SER A 364 -14.18 -13.39 -2.13
CA SER A 364 -13.83 -14.40 -1.13
C SER A 364 -14.17 -14.02 0.32
N LEU A 365 -14.39 -12.73 0.59
CA LEU A 365 -14.86 -12.18 1.86
C LEU A 365 -16.36 -11.86 1.82
N GLY A 366 -17.10 -12.42 0.87
CA GLY A 366 -18.54 -12.25 0.73
C GLY A 366 -18.97 -10.85 0.27
N LEU A 367 -18.09 -10.06 -0.35
CA LEU A 367 -18.45 -8.75 -0.92
C LEU A 367 -18.93 -8.90 -2.36
N ASN A 368 -20.03 -8.23 -2.70
CA ASN A 368 -20.65 -8.28 -4.03
C ASN A 368 -21.15 -6.88 -4.46
N TYR A 369 -21.25 -6.68 -5.78
CA TYR A 369 -21.96 -5.55 -6.35
C TYR A 369 -23.48 -5.75 -6.21
N LEU A 370 -24.21 -4.64 -6.05
CA LEU A 370 -25.66 -4.63 -5.87
C LEU A 370 -26.31 -3.82 -6.99
N TYR A 371 -27.17 -4.46 -7.77
CA TYR A 371 -27.94 -3.85 -8.84
C TYR A 371 -29.43 -3.78 -8.48
N MET A 372 -30.04 -2.62 -8.69
CA MET A 372 -31.47 -2.37 -8.50
C MET A 372 -32.04 -1.65 -9.71
N SER A 373 -33.19 -2.10 -10.19
CA SER A 373 -33.85 -1.50 -11.36
C SER A 373 -35.36 -1.71 -11.34
N ASP A 374 -36.08 -0.68 -11.78
CA ASP A 374 -37.53 -0.68 -12.02
C ASP A 374 -37.85 -0.62 -13.54
N MET A 375 -36.91 -1.09 -14.38
CA MET A 375 -36.91 -1.02 -15.85
C MET A 375 -36.84 0.39 -16.47
N ASP A 376 -37.35 1.41 -15.81
CA ASP A 376 -37.23 2.82 -16.25
C ASP A 376 -35.94 3.46 -15.73
N TYR A 377 -35.49 3.03 -14.55
CA TYR A 377 -34.37 3.60 -13.82
C TYR A 377 -33.54 2.49 -13.17
N PHE A 378 -32.23 2.72 -13.03
CA PHE A 378 -31.35 1.82 -12.28
C PHE A 378 -30.45 2.55 -11.28
N GLN A 379 -30.01 1.79 -10.28
CA GLN A 379 -28.99 2.16 -9.31
C GLN A 379 -28.05 0.97 -9.11
N VAL A 380 -26.73 1.23 -9.12
CA VAL A 380 -25.69 0.21 -8.88
C VAL A 380 -24.84 0.65 -7.70
N TYR A 381 -24.57 -0.26 -6.78
CA TYR A 381 -23.87 0.01 -5.53
C TYR A 381 -22.67 -0.92 -5.31
N THR A 382 -21.71 -0.43 -4.54
CA THR A 382 -20.55 -1.18 -4.05
C THR A 382 -20.15 -0.72 -2.65
N ALA A 383 -19.48 -1.60 -1.91
CA ALA A 383 -18.87 -1.29 -0.62
C ALA A 383 -17.39 -0.92 -0.80
N MET A 384 -17.10 0.38 -0.67
CA MET A 384 -15.72 0.86 -0.66
C MET A 384 -15.02 0.50 0.64
N GLU A 385 -13.72 0.22 0.57
CA GLU A 385 -12.88 0.08 1.75
C GLU A 385 -12.50 1.44 2.35
N GLY A 386 -12.54 2.50 1.54
CA GLY A 386 -12.46 3.93 1.86
C GLY A 386 -13.22 4.36 3.12
N GLY A 387 -12.67 5.30 3.88
CA GLY A 387 -13.26 5.80 5.13
C GLY A 387 -14.19 6.97 4.85
N SER A 388 -14.95 7.40 5.87
CA SER A 388 -15.93 8.50 5.76
C SER A 388 -15.34 9.89 5.47
N SER A 389 -14.01 10.02 5.50
CA SER A 389 -13.28 11.23 5.16
C SER A 389 -12.82 11.28 3.69
N GLU A 390 -13.06 10.24 2.91
CA GLU A 390 -12.67 10.20 1.50
C GLU A 390 -13.86 10.59 0.60
N ASP A 391 -13.61 11.39 -0.44
CA ASP A 391 -14.67 11.99 -1.30
C ASP A 391 -15.59 10.95 -1.98
N THR A 392 -15.15 9.70 -2.02
CA THR A 392 -15.90 8.61 -2.66
C THR A 392 -16.75 7.80 -1.70
N TYR A 393 -16.79 8.22 -0.45
CA TYR A 393 -17.69 7.69 0.56
C TYR A 393 -18.96 8.54 0.59
N ASN A 394 -20.05 8.03 0.03
CA ASN A 394 -21.32 8.74 0.02
C ASN A 394 -22.13 8.42 1.28
N LYS A 395 -22.18 9.37 2.22
CA LYS A 395 -22.95 9.23 3.47
C LYS A 395 -24.43 8.97 3.23
N GLY A 396 -24.99 9.51 2.13
CA GLY A 396 -26.39 9.27 1.76
C GLY A 396 -26.66 7.82 1.39
N VAL A 397 -25.72 7.14 0.73
CA VAL A 397 -25.83 5.71 0.41
C VAL A 397 -25.72 4.86 1.66
N VAL A 398 -24.78 5.18 2.55
CA VAL A 398 -24.63 4.46 3.83
C VAL A 398 -25.86 4.62 4.72
N GLY A 399 -26.50 5.79 4.69
CA GLY A 399 -27.76 6.05 5.38
C GLY A 399 -28.91 5.14 4.94
N ARG A 400 -28.85 4.56 3.74
CA ARG A 400 -29.85 3.58 3.25
C ARG A 400 -29.66 2.18 3.82
N ASN A 401 -28.53 1.90 4.48
CA ASN A 401 -28.21 0.62 5.09
C ASN A 401 -28.36 -0.58 4.13
N LEU A 402 -27.99 -0.39 2.86
CA LEU A 402 -28.05 -1.44 1.84
C LEU A 402 -26.89 -2.41 2.01
N ALA A 403 -27.15 -3.72 1.89
CA ALA A 403 -26.13 -4.75 1.99
C ALA A 403 -25.48 -5.02 0.62
N CYS A 404 -24.18 -4.73 0.51
CA CYS A 404 -23.32 -5.11 -0.62
C CYS A 404 -22.51 -6.37 -0.23
N GLY A 405 -23.23 -7.45 0.09
CA GLY A 405 -22.65 -8.63 0.74
C GLY A 405 -22.56 -8.47 2.25
N GLU A 406 -21.39 -8.76 2.84
CA GLU A 406 -21.19 -8.63 4.30
C GLU A 406 -21.01 -7.19 4.80
N LYS A 407 -20.88 -6.20 3.90
CA LYS A 407 -20.72 -4.78 4.24
C LYS A 407 -21.86 -3.92 3.73
N ILE A 408 -22.04 -2.77 4.38
CA ILE A 408 -22.95 -1.73 3.93
C ILE A 408 -22.35 -1.06 2.69
N CYS A 409 -23.18 -0.88 1.66
CA CYS A 409 -22.82 -0.14 0.45
C CYS A 409 -22.45 1.32 0.80
N SER A 410 -21.40 1.85 0.19
CA SER A 410 -20.90 3.21 0.47
C SER A 410 -20.68 4.07 -0.77
N PHE A 411 -20.73 3.46 -1.95
CA PHE A 411 -20.62 4.16 -3.24
C PHE A 411 -21.60 3.55 -4.23
N GLY A 412 -21.97 4.34 -5.24
CA GLY A 412 -22.83 3.87 -6.33
C GLY A 412 -22.92 4.86 -7.48
N LYS A 413 -23.56 4.43 -8.56
CA LYS A 413 -23.97 5.25 -9.71
C LYS A 413 -25.43 4.94 -10.06
N SER A 414 -26.08 5.88 -10.70
CA SER A 414 -27.49 5.79 -11.11
C SER A 414 -27.66 6.32 -12.53
N TYR A 415 -28.81 6.01 -13.13
CA TYR A 415 -29.23 6.64 -14.38
C TYR A 415 -29.52 8.13 -14.17
N ILE A 416 -29.03 9.01 -15.06
CA ILE A 416 -29.30 10.47 -15.08
C ILE A 416 -29.28 11.11 -13.67
N ASP A 417 -28.18 10.92 -12.93
CA ASP A 417 -27.93 11.54 -11.62
C ASP A 417 -29.08 11.43 -10.59
N ILE A 418 -29.86 10.34 -10.64
CA ILE A 418 -30.88 10.09 -9.61
C ILE A 418 -30.19 10.05 -8.24
N PRO A 419 -30.73 10.78 -7.25
CA PRO A 419 -30.14 10.83 -5.93
C PRO A 419 -30.04 9.43 -5.31
N LEU A 420 -28.81 9.02 -4.98
CA LEU A 420 -28.50 7.69 -4.44
C LEU A 420 -28.89 7.50 -2.98
N ASN A 421 -29.32 8.58 -2.30
CA ASN A 421 -29.75 8.55 -0.90
C ASN A 421 -31.23 8.15 -0.72
N ILE A 422 -32.00 8.01 -1.80
CA ILE A 422 -33.39 7.57 -1.78
C ILE A 422 -33.60 6.36 -2.69
N SER A 423 -34.69 5.63 -2.47
CA SER A 423 -35.07 4.50 -3.33
C SER A 423 -35.63 4.98 -4.68
N ILE A 424 -35.62 4.10 -5.69
CA ILE A 424 -36.18 4.38 -7.01
C ILE A 424 -37.68 4.65 -6.90
N GLU A 425 -38.40 3.90 -6.06
CA GLU A 425 -39.83 4.07 -5.79
C GLU A 425 -40.13 5.44 -5.17
N ASP A 426 -39.37 5.83 -4.14
CA ASP A 426 -39.52 7.14 -3.49
C ASP A 426 -39.24 8.29 -4.47
N TYR A 427 -38.25 8.12 -5.36
CA TYR A 427 -37.96 9.09 -6.39
C TYR A 427 -39.10 9.23 -7.41
N ARG A 428 -39.71 8.12 -7.85
CA ARG A 428 -40.91 8.16 -8.71
C ARG A 428 -42.05 8.91 -8.04
N LYS A 429 -42.32 8.61 -6.77
CA LYS A 429 -43.37 9.30 -6.00
C LYS A 429 -43.12 10.81 -5.94
N GLN A 430 -41.87 11.24 -5.71
CA GLN A 430 -41.51 12.66 -5.72
C GLN A 430 -41.70 13.32 -7.09
N LEU A 431 -41.41 12.61 -8.18
CA LEU A 431 -41.65 13.09 -9.54
C LEU A 431 -43.14 13.24 -9.83
N GLU A 432 -43.96 12.28 -9.41
CA GLU A 432 -45.42 12.34 -9.57
C GLU A 432 -46.03 13.50 -8.78
N GLU A 433 -45.61 13.69 -7.53
CA GLU A 433 -46.04 14.83 -6.70
C GLU A 433 -45.65 16.18 -7.32
N LYS A 434 -44.44 16.28 -7.90
CA LYS A 434 -44.03 17.49 -8.65
C LYS A 434 -44.90 17.71 -9.87
N ARG A 435 -45.14 16.66 -10.68
CA ARG A 435 -45.97 16.74 -11.88
C ARG A 435 -47.39 17.15 -11.57
N GLN A 436 -47.97 16.64 -10.48
CA GLN A 436 -49.30 17.04 -10.00
C GLN A 436 -49.34 18.49 -9.54
N LYS A 437 -48.29 18.98 -8.87
CA LYS A 437 -48.16 20.40 -8.48
C LYS A 437 -48.02 21.33 -9.68
N ASP A 438 -47.32 20.89 -10.72
CA ASP A 438 -47.13 21.67 -11.95
C ASP A 438 -48.38 21.70 -12.83
N LEU A 439 -49.18 20.63 -12.81
CA LEU A 439 -50.49 20.58 -13.50
C LEU A 439 -51.61 21.31 -12.74
N GLY A 440 -51.42 21.57 -11.44
CA GLY A 440 -52.35 22.32 -10.58
C GLY A 440 -52.10 23.82 -10.52
N LYS A 441 -51.07 24.32 -11.22
CA LYS A 441 -50.79 25.75 -11.47
C LYS A 441 -51.13 26.10 -12.91
#